data_AF-W5PV02-F1
#
_entry.id   AF-W5PV02-F1
#
_cell.length_a   1.000
_cell.length_b   1.000
_cell.length_c   1.000
_cell.angle_alpha   90.00
_cell.angle_beta   90.00
_cell.angle_gamma   90.00
#
_symmetry.space_group_name_H-M   'P 1'
#
loop_
_entity.id
_entity.type
_entity.pdbx_description
1 polymer ?
#
loop_
_entity_poly.entity_id
_entity_poly.type
_entity_poly.pdbx_seq_one_letter_code
_entity_poly.pdbx_strand_id
1 'polypeptide(L)'
;MHAAVMALCALRGVGPATASAVLAAGAPEVAAFMSEEAVAAVPGLPALQYTVKHYLLYLSRVQERATALSQGSASGLWTPHHVETALWTWAVGRKMCPDLLPNLGPNLVPAEDTRPAKKRRTQAE
;
A
#
# COMPACT_ATOMS: atom_id res chain seq x y z
N MET A 1 -1.35 17.67 1.94
CA MET A 1 -1.61 16.51 1.06
C MET A 1 -2.99 16.50 0.42
N HIS A 2 -4.10 16.54 1.17
CA HIS A 2 -5.47 16.45 0.62
C HIS A 2 -5.72 17.38 -0.59
N ALA A 3 -5.40 18.67 -0.48
CA ALA A 3 -5.59 19.63 -1.57
C ALA A 3 -4.80 19.27 -2.84
N ALA A 4 -3.57 18.77 -2.70
CA ALA A 4 -2.72 18.38 -3.82
C ALA A 4 -3.31 17.17 -4.57
N VAL A 5 -3.79 16.16 -3.83
CA VAL A 5 -4.45 14.98 -4.42
C VAL A 5 -5.73 15.40 -5.13
N MET A 6 -6.55 16.25 -4.50
CA MET A 6 -7.80 16.72 -5.11
C MET A 6 -7.56 17.53 -6.38
N ALA A 7 -6.52 18.37 -6.40
CA ALA A 7 -6.16 19.14 -7.59
C ALA A 7 -5.78 18.22 -8.77
N LEU A 8 -5.01 17.16 -8.52
CA LEU A 8 -4.68 16.16 -9.54
C LEU A 8 -5.90 15.33 -9.96
N CYS A 9 -6.75 14.93 -9.02
CA CYS A 9 -7.99 14.20 -9.31
C CYS A 9 -9.02 15.01 -10.11
N ALA A 10 -8.87 16.33 -10.24
CA ALA A 10 -9.70 17.14 -11.12
C ALA A 10 -9.39 16.91 -12.61
N LEU A 11 -8.23 16.30 -12.93
CA LEU A 11 -7.83 15.97 -14.29
C LEU A 11 -8.56 14.71 -14.79
N ARG A 12 -8.95 14.72 -16.07
CA ARG A 12 -9.63 13.58 -16.69
C ARG A 12 -8.75 12.35 -16.66
N GLY A 13 -9.28 11.24 -16.12
CA GLY A 13 -8.58 9.96 -16.04
C GLY A 13 -7.58 9.86 -14.87
N VAL A 14 -7.50 10.86 -14.00
CA VAL A 14 -6.64 10.83 -12.82
C VAL A 14 -7.47 10.51 -11.58
N GLY A 15 -7.32 9.30 -11.05
CA GLY A 15 -7.87 8.90 -9.75
C GLY A 15 -6.85 9.07 -8.61
N PRO A 16 -7.23 8.80 -7.35
CA PRO A 16 -6.33 8.92 -6.20
C PRO A 16 -5.03 8.12 -6.33
N ALA A 17 -5.10 6.92 -6.92
CA ALA A 17 -3.91 6.12 -7.19
C ALA A 17 -2.94 6.82 -8.16
N THR A 18 -3.43 7.24 -9.33
CA THR A 18 -2.61 7.97 -10.32
C THR A 18 -2.09 9.30 -9.76
N ALA A 19 -2.92 10.05 -9.04
CA ALA A 19 -2.50 11.29 -8.37
C ALA A 19 -1.38 11.02 -7.36
N SER A 20 -1.48 9.95 -6.57
CA SER A 20 -0.44 9.59 -5.61
C SER A 20 0.88 9.18 -6.27
N ALA A 21 0.85 8.58 -7.47
CA ALA A 21 2.06 8.28 -8.24
C ALA A 21 2.79 9.56 -8.66
N VAL A 22 2.05 10.54 -9.20
CA VAL A 22 2.59 11.85 -9.59
C VAL A 22 3.17 12.57 -8.38
N LEU A 23 2.48 12.55 -7.25
CA LEU A 23 2.95 13.17 -6.01
C LEU A 23 4.19 12.48 -5.45
N ALA A 24 4.27 11.15 -5.47
CA ALA A 24 5.45 10.42 -5.02
C ALA A 24 6.68 10.73 -5.89
N ALA A 25 6.50 10.91 -7.19
CA ALA A 25 7.57 11.32 -8.10
C ALA A 25 8.02 12.77 -7.87
N GLY A 26 7.09 13.68 -7.59
CA GLY A 26 7.39 15.12 -7.44
C GLY A 26 7.72 15.58 -6.02
N ALA A 27 7.33 14.83 -5.00
CA ALA A 27 7.49 15.14 -3.58
C ALA A 27 7.71 13.86 -2.74
N PRO A 28 8.75 13.05 -3.04
CA PRO A 28 8.98 11.74 -2.41
C PRO A 28 9.18 11.81 -0.89
N GLU A 29 9.59 12.97 -0.38
CA GLU A 29 9.79 13.24 1.05
C GLU A 29 8.48 13.30 1.85
N VAL A 30 7.34 13.56 1.20
CA VAL A 30 6.03 13.67 1.86
C VAL A 30 4.95 12.77 1.25
N ALA A 31 5.16 12.22 0.06
CA ALA A 31 4.19 11.40 -0.65
C ALA A 31 4.68 9.97 -0.89
N ALA A 32 3.72 9.06 -0.96
CA ALA A 32 3.90 7.66 -1.31
C ALA A 32 2.89 7.28 -2.40
N PHE A 33 3.26 6.35 -3.28
CA PHE A 33 2.38 5.82 -4.30
C PHE A 33 1.42 4.75 -3.74
N MET A 34 0.14 4.89 -4.01
CA MET A 34 -0.91 3.96 -3.59
C MET A 34 -1.06 2.79 -4.57
N SER A 35 -0.01 1.98 -4.75
CA SER A 35 -0.10 0.73 -5.51
C SER A 35 -0.88 -0.34 -4.74
N GLU A 36 -1.55 -1.26 -5.43
CA GLU A 36 -2.31 -2.33 -4.77
C GLU A 36 -1.41 -3.18 -3.87
N GLU A 37 -0.21 -3.49 -4.35
CA GLU A 37 0.78 -4.31 -3.65
C GLU A 37 1.32 -3.60 -2.40
N ALA A 38 1.64 -2.31 -2.49
CA ALA A 38 2.13 -1.57 -1.33
C ALA A 38 1.02 -1.38 -0.29
N VAL A 39 -0.22 -1.10 -0.71
CA VAL A 39 -1.35 -0.97 0.23
C VAL A 39 -1.64 -2.30 0.92
N ALA A 40 -1.66 -3.41 0.18
CA ALA A 40 -1.90 -4.75 0.73
C ALA A 40 -0.80 -5.19 1.73
N ALA A 41 0.41 -4.65 1.60
CA ALA A 41 1.52 -4.94 2.51
C ALA A 41 1.46 -4.14 3.83
N VAL A 42 0.55 -3.16 3.99
CA VAL A 42 0.41 -2.40 5.23
C VAL A 42 -0.59 -3.08 6.18
N PRO A 43 -0.16 -3.51 7.38
CA PRO A 43 -1.05 -4.17 8.33
C PRO A 43 -2.17 -3.25 8.86
N GLY A 44 -3.36 -3.82 9.02
CA GLY A 44 -4.48 -3.13 9.67
C GLY A 44 -5.10 -2.00 8.83
N LEU A 45 -4.85 -1.95 7.52
CA LEU A 45 -5.66 -1.15 6.62
C LEU A 45 -6.95 -1.89 6.24
N PRO A 46 -8.06 -1.16 6.03
CA PRO A 46 -9.27 -1.76 5.45
C PRO A 46 -8.99 -2.23 4.02
N ALA A 47 -9.93 -3.00 3.46
CA ALA A 47 -9.88 -3.36 2.04
C ALA A 47 -9.67 -2.13 1.15
N LEU A 48 -8.82 -2.29 0.13
CA LEU A 48 -8.43 -1.22 -0.78
C LEU A 48 -9.67 -0.53 -1.39
N GLN A 49 -9.70 0.80 -1.30
CA GLN A 49 -10.70 1.62 -1.97
C GLN A 49 -9.99 2.76 -2.69
N TYR A 50 -10.32 2.99 -3.96
CA TYR A 50 -9.74 4.06 -4.78
C TYR A 50 -10.33 5.44 -4.46
N THR A 51 -10.24 5.84 -3.19
CA THR A 51 -10.76 7.12 -2.68
C THR A 51 -9.64 7.94 -2.05
N VAL A 52 -9.79 9.27 -2.05
CA VAL A 52 -8.83 10.18 -1.39
C VAL A 52 -8.75 9.89 0.12
N LYS A 53 -9.86 9.52 0.76
CA LYS A 53 -9.88 9.13 2.18
C LYS A 53 -8.99 7.92 2.45
N HIS A 54 -9.09 6.88 1.62
CA HIS A 54 -8.26 5.69 1.76
C HIS A 54 -6.79 6.01 1.50
N TYR A 55 -6.49 6.84 0.48
CA TYR A 55 -5.12 7.29 0.23
C TYR A 55 -4.51 8.00 1.43
N LEU A 56 -5.22 8.94 2.06
CA LEU A 56 -4.71 9.68 3.21
C LEU A 56 -4.49 8.77 4.42
N LEU A 57 -5.35 7.79 4.64
CA LEU A 57 -5.15 6.77 5.67
C LEU A 57 -3.90 5.93 5.38
N TYR A 58 -3.74 5.43 4.16
CA TYR A 58 -2.55 4.70 3.73
C TYR A 58 -1.28 5.54 3.94
N LEU A 59 -1.27 6.78 3.44
CA LEU A 59 -0.12 7.68 3.53
C LEU A 59 0.26 7.96 4.99
N SER A 60 -0.71 8.14 5.89
CA SER A 60 -0.42 8.35 7.31
C SER A 60 0.37 7.18 7.92
N ARG A 61 -0.01 5.93 7.62
CA ARG A 61 0.70 4.73 8.10
C ARG A 61 2.11 4.64 7.53
N VAL A 62 2.28 5.01 6.26
CA VAL A 62 3.59 5.02 5.60
C VAL A 62 4.49 6.10 6.20
N GLN A 63 3.97 7.31 6.46
CA GLN A 63 4.70 8.41 7.08
C GLN A 63 5.11 8.10 8.53
N GLU A 64 4.21 7.52 9.31
CA GLU A 64 4.51 7.02 10.67
C GLU A 64 5.67 6.02 10.63
N ARG A 65 5.62 5.06 9.70
CA ARG A 65 6.67 4.06 9.53
C ARG A 65 8.00 4.69 9.08
N ALA A 66 7.96 5.62 8.13
CA ALA A 66 9.15 6.33 7.65
C ALA A 66 9.83 7.11 8.79
N THR A 67 9.03 7.77 9.64
CA THR A 67 9.53 8.47 10.83
C THR A 67 10.18 7.51 11.81
N ALA A 68 9.51 6.40 12.13
CA ALA A 68 10.04 5.39 13.05
C ALA A 68 11.34 4.75 12.54
N LEU A 69 11.43 4.43 11.25
CA LEU A 69 12.64 3.89 10.63
C LEU A 69 13.78 4.90 10.65
N SER A 70 13.49 6.18 10.40
CA SER A 70 14.50 7.24 10.44
C SER A 70 15.13 7.42 11.82
N GLN A 71 14.36 7.22 12.90
CA GLN A 71 14.88 7.33 14.27
C GLN A 71 15.84 6.19 14.66
N GLY A 72 15.69 5.01 14.05
CA GLY A 72 16.52 3.83 14.33
C GLY A 72 17.59 3.53 13.27
N SER A 73 17.67 4.32 12.20
CA SER A 73 18.50 4.03 11.03
C SER A 73 19.87 4.67 11.13
N ALA A 74 20.93 3.85 11.09
CA ALA A 74 22.30 4.32 10.87
C ALA A 74 22.55 4.75 9.41
N SER A 75 21.69 4.32 8.47
CA SER A 75 21.86 4.51 7.03
C SER A 75 21.12 5.73 6.46
N GLY A 76 20.54 6.59 7.31
CA GLY A 76 19.95 7.86 6.92
C GLY A 76 18.42 7.90 6.95
N LEU A 77 17.87 8.99 6.41
CA LEU A 77 16.46 9.36 6.47
C LEU A 77 15.60 8.47 5.56
N TRP A 78 14.57 7.87 6.14
CA TRP A 78 13.51 7.17 5.41
C TRP A 78 12.42 8.15 5.00
N THR A 79 12.08 8.16 3.72
CA THR A 79 10.96 8.93 3.18
C THR A 79 9.74 8.02 3.01
N PRO A 80 8.53 8.58 2.88
CA PRO A 80 7.34 7.80 2.55
C PRO A 80 7.51 7.00 1.24
N HIS A 81 8.16 7.59 0.23
CA HIS A 81 8.46 6.88 -1.01
C HIS A 81 9.41 5.68 -0.80
N HIS A 82 10.47 5.81 0.02
CA HIS A 82 11.34 4.66 0.35
C HIS A 82 10.56 3.51 0.99
N VAL A 83 9.68 3.83 1.94
CA VAL A 83 8.86 2.82 2.63
C VAL A 83 7.90 2.13 1.66
N GLU A 84 7.20 2.91 0.84
CA GLU A 84 6.28 2.39 -0.16
C GLU A 84 6.98 1.49 -1.18
N THR A 85 8.13 1.91 -1.71
CA THR A 85 8.90 1.13 -2.67
C THR A 85 9.42 -0.16 -2.05
N ALA A 86 9.84 -0.13 -0.77
CA ALA A 86 10.25 -1.34 -0.05
C ALA A 86 9.09 -2.34 0.12
N LEU A 87 7.90 -1.85 0.48
CA LEU A 87 6.68 -2.67 0.61
C LEU A 87 6.28 -3.28 -0.74
N TRP A 88 6.25 -2.47 -1.80
CA TRP A 88 5.96 -2.94 -3.16
C TRP A 88 6.97 -3.99 -3.61
N THR A 89 8.27 -3.73 -3.43
CA THR A 89 9.36 -4.65 -3.83
C THR A 89 9.23 -5.99 -3.11
N TRP A 90 8.91 -5.96 -1.81
CA TRP A 90 8.66 -7.19 -1.05
C TRP A 90 7.45 -7.96 -1.57
N ALA A 91 6.32 -7.28 -1.79
CA ALA A 91 5.08 -7.91 -2.26
C ALA A 91 5.25 -8.52 -3.66
N VAL A 92 5.87 -7.79 -4.59
CA VAL A 92 6.14 -8.26 -5.95
C VAL A 92 7.22 -9.34 -5.97
N GLY A 93 8.30 -9.17 -5.21
CA GLY A 93 9.37 -10.15 -5.10
C GLY A 93 8.87 -11.50 -4.58
N ARG A 94 7.98 -11.49 -3.58
CA ARG A 94 7.34 -12.73 -3.08
C ARG A 94 6.48 -13.43 -4.13
N LYS A 95 5.86 -12.67 -5.02
CA LYS A 95 4.98 -13.19 -6.07
C LYS A 95 5.77 -13.72 -7.28
N MET A 96 6.81 -13.00 -7.69
CA MET A 96 7.50 -13.25 -8.96
C MET A 96 8.81 -14.04 -8.79
N CYS A 97 9.53 -13.83 -7.69
CA CYS A 97 10.87 -14.40 -7.47
C CYS A 97 11.07 -14.77 -5.99
N PRO A 98 10.30 -15.72 -5.43
CA PRO A 98 10.35 -16.06 -4.01
C PRO A 98 11.73 -16.53 -3.54
N ASP A 99 12.51 -17.15 -4.43
CA ASP A 99 13.87 -17.63 -4.14
C ASP A 99 14.86 -16.51 -3.81
N LEU A 100 14.57 -15.26 -4.22
CA LEU A 100 15.38 -14.08 -3.89
C LEU A 100 15.09 -13.52 -2.48
N LEU A 101 14.06 -14.02 -1.80
CA LEU A 101 13.65 -13.57 -0.46
C LEU A 101 13.67 -14.71 0.58
N PRO A 102 14.71 -15.56 0.65
CA PRO A 102 14.69 -16.79 1.44
C PRO A 102 14.59 -16.55 2.97
N ASN A 103 14.97 -15.35 3.43
CA ASN A 103 15.05 -15.00 4.87
C ASN A 103 14.06 -13.90 5.31
N LEU A 104 13.11 -13.50 4.46
CA LEU A 104 12.11 -12.47 4.76
C LEU A 104 10.69 -13.05 4.96
N GLY A 105 10.60 -14.37 5.16
CA GLY A 105 9.35 -15.06 5.47
C GLY A 105 8.84 -14.67 6.86
N PRO A 106 7.56 -14.32 7.03
CA PRO A 106 6.96 -14.28 8.36
C PRO A 106 6.91 -15.70 8.92
N ASN A 107 7.03 -15.87 10.24
CA ASN A 107 6.25 -16.92 10.90
C ASN A 107 4.77 -16.61 10.60
N LEU A 108 4.27 -17.13 9.47
CA LEU A 108 2.92 -16.89 8.99
C LEU A 108 1.95 -17.62 9.91
N VAL A 109 1.24 -16.87 10.76
CA VAL A 109 -0.08 -17.30 11.21
C VAL A 109 -0.95 -17.33 9.94
N PRO A 110 -1.55 -18.46 9.57
CA PRO A 110 -2.33 -18.55 8.34
C PRO A 110 -3.44 -17.51 8.34
N ALA A 111 -3.56 -16.76 7.24
CA ALA A 111 -4.69 -15.87 7.04
C ALA A 111 -5.97 -16.71 7.00
N GLU A 112 -6.88 -16.46 7.93
CA GLU A 112 -8.18 -17.09 7.98
C GLU A 112 -8.98 -16.64 6.75
N ASP A 113 -9.31 -17.59 5.88
CA ASP A 113 -9.99 -17.39 4.62
C ASP A 113 -11.47 -17.02 4.88
N THR A 114 -11.74 -15.75 5.16
CA THR A 114 -13.10 -15.21 5.37
C THR A 114 -13.82 -14.93 4.06
N ARG A 115 -13.71 -15.83 3.08
CA ARG A 115 -14.57 -15.82 1.90
C ARG A 115 -15.91 -16.48 2.24
N PRO A 116 -17.05 -15.76 2.19
CA PRO A 116 -18.34 -16.39 2.42
C PRO A 116 -18.65 -17.37 1.28
N ALA A 117 -18.94 -18.62 1.64
CA ALA A 117 -19.32 -19.68 0.71
C ALA A 117 -20.58 -19.27 -0.09
N LYS A 118 -20.50 -19.37 -1.42
CA LYS A 118 -21.66 -19.23 -2.31
C LYS A 118 -22.74 -20.24 -1.90
N LYS A 119 -23.87 -19.76 -1.40
CA LYS A 119 -25.08 -20.59 -1.22
C LYS A 119 -25.51 -21.16 -2.57
N ARG A 120 -25.42 -22.48 -2.73
CA ARG A 120 -26.08 -23.20 -3.82
C ARG A 120 -27.60 -23.09 -3.63
N ARG A 121 -28.29 -22.61 -4.67
CA ARG A 121 -29.75 -22.53 -4.74
C ARG A 121 -30.30 -23.94 -4.95
N THR A 122 -31.02 -24.47 -3.97
CA THR A 122 -31.78 -25.71 -4.11
C THR A 122 -32.96 -25.48 -5.04
N GLN A 123 -33.04 -26.25 -6.12
CA GLN A 123 -34.21 -26.32 -6.99
C GLN A 123 -35.19 -27.28 -6.31
N ALA A 124 -36.38 -26.80 -5.97
CA ALA A 124 -37.51 -27.62 -5.55
C ALA A 124 -38.37 -27.94 -6.78
N GLU A 125 -39.02 -29.10 -6.72
CA GLU A 125 -39.81 -29.83 -7.73
C GLU A 125 -40.69 -28.98 -8.67
#